data_AF-A0A101IRC3-F1
#
_entry.id   AF-A0A101IRC3-F1
#
_cell.length_a   1.000
_cell.length_b   1.000
_cell.length_c   1.000
_cell.angle_alpha   90.00
_cell.angle_beta   90.00
_cell.angle_gamma   90.00
#
_symmetry.space_group_name_H-M   'P 1'
#
loop_
_entity.id
_entity.type
_entity.pdbx_description
1 polymer ?
#
loop_
_entity_poly.entity_id
_entity_poly.type
_entity_poly.pdbx_seq_one_letter_code
_entity_poly.pdbx_strand_id
1 'polypeptide(L)'
;MFLVAGKEFADHLASRRFTLVLLLFLILCSVSLYEGVEKYSEKLAAYSDGTAPAQKFLGYPDWMPEKPSLLTVFLNLSSMVASYGPLLAIATGFDLVTRERWSGSLKTLLSRPVFRDEVITG
;
A
#
# COMPACT_ATOMS: atom_id res chain seq x y z
N MET A 1 -20.37 13.35 -17.59
CA MET A 1 -19.02 13.61 -17.05
C MET A 1 -18.42 12.43 -16.28
N PHE A 2 -19.09 11.88 -15.25
CA PHE A 2 -18.55 10.76 -14.45
C PHE A 2 -18.24 9.47 -15.23
N LEU A 3 -19.01 9.15 -16.27
CA LEU A 3 -18.78 7.95 -17.10
C LEU A 3 -17.47 8.02 -17.90
N VAL A 4 -17.13 9.21 -18.40
CA VAL A 4 -15.90 9.46 -19.18
C VAL A 4 -14.69 9.49 -18.24
N ALA A 5 -14.81 10.16 -17.09
CA ALA A 5 -13.77 10.18 -16.05
C ALA A 5 -13.46 8.77 -15.50
N GLY A 6 -14.48 7.93 -15.31
CA GLY A 6 -14.30 6.54 -14.91
C GLY A 6 -13.59 5.70 -15.96
N LYS A 7 -13.88 5.91 -17.25
CA LYS A 7 -13.20 5.21 -18.36
C LYS A 7 -11.73 5.62 -18.49
N GLU A 8 -11.46 6.92 -18.41
CA GLU A 8 -10.10 7.47 -18.42
C GLU A 8 -9.29 6.99 -17.21
N PHE A 9 -9.88 7.02 -16.01
CA PHE A 9 -9.23 6.52 -14.80
C PHE A 9 -8.93 5.02 -14.89
N ALA A 10 -9.86 4.22 -15.42
CA ALA A 10 -9.64 2.80 -15.65
C ALA A 10 -8.53 2.52 -16.67
N ASP A 11 -8.44 3.29 -17.77
CA ASP A 11 -7.34 3.19 -18.74
C ASP A 11 -5.99 3.61 -18.12
N HIS A 12 -5.99 4.60 -17.21
CA HIS A 12 -4.79 4.97 -16.44
C HIS A 12 -4.35 3.87 -15.47
N LEU A 13 -5.29 3.26 -14.77
CA LEU A 13 -5.07 2.13 -13.86
C LEU A 13 -4.68 0.85 -14.61
N ALA A 14 -5.13 0.67 -15.86
CA ALA A 14 -4.80 -0.47 -16.72
C ALA A 14 -3.47 -0.32 -17.47
N SER A 15 -2.74 0.78 -17.25
CA SER A 15 -1.45 0.97 -17.91
C SER A 15 -0.41 -0.06 -17.46
N ARG A 16 0.32 -0.64 -18.41
CA ARG A 16 1.30 -1.71 -18.16
C ARG A 16 2.29 -1.40 -17.02
N ARG A 17 2.73 -0.15 -16.89
CA ARG A 17 3.68 0.28 -15.83
C ARG A 17 3.04 0.28 -14.45
N PHE A 18 1.83 0.83 -14.32
CA PHE A 18 1.09 0.78 -13.06
C PHE A 18 0.78 -0.67 -12.68
N THR A 19 0.33 -1.48 -13.63
CA THR A 19 0.04 -2.90 -13.39
C THR A 19 1.27 -3.67 -12.91
N LEU A 20 2.47 -3.37 -13.43
CA LEU A 20 3.72 -3.98 -12.95
C LEU A 20 4.02 -3.62 -11.50
N VAL A 21 3.87 -2.35 -11.11
CA VAL A 21 4.10 -1.92 -9.72
C VAL A 21 3.04 -2.49 -8.78
N LEU A 22 1.78 -2.54 -9.22
CA LEU A 22 0.69 -3.18 -8.48
C LEU A 22 0.96 -4.67 -8.27
N LEU A 23 1.41 -5.38 -9.32
CA LEU A 23 1.73 -6.80 -9.23
C LEU A 23 2.91 -7.04 -8.28
N LEU A 24 3.95 -6.20 -8.34
CA LEU A 24 5.06 -6.23 -7.39
C LEU A 24 4.56 -6.03 -5.95
N PHE A 25 3.71 -5.02 -5.71
CA PHE A 25 3.11 -4.78 -4.40
C PHE A 25 2.30 -6.00 -3.91
N LEU A 26 1.50 -6.61 -4.78
CA LEU A 26 0.73 -7.81 -4.43
C LEU A 26 1.64 -9.00 -4.07
N ILE A 27 2.73 -9.22 -4.81
CA ILE A 27 3.72 -10.26 -4.46
C ILE A 27 4.29 -9.99 -3.07
N LEU A 28 4.71 -8.76 -2.78
CA LEU A 28 5.25 -8.40 -1.47
C LEU A 28 4.22 -8.61 -0.35
N CYS A 29 2.95 -8.25 -0.59
CA CYS A 29 1.87 -8.53 0.35
C CYS A 29 1.66 -10.03 0.55
N SER A 30 1.68 -10.85 -0.50
CA SER A 30 1.54 -12.30 -0.39
C SER A 30 2.67 -12.93 0.43
N VAL A 31 3.92 -12.50 0.19
CA VAL A 31 5.09 -12.95 0.97
C VAL A 31 4.93 -12.55 2.44
N SER A 32 4.61 -11.29 2.71
CA SER A 32 4.45 -10.79 4.09
C SER A 32 3.29 -11.45 4.83
N LEU A 33 2.19 -11.77 4.14
CA LEU A 33 1.08 -12.54 4.71
C LEU A 33 1.51 -13.96 5.07
N TYR A 34 2.24 -14.64 4.19
CA TYR A 34 2.77 -15.98 4.46
C TYR A 34 3.67 -15.98 5.70
N GLU A 35 4.66 -15.08 5.75
CA GLU A 35 5.54 -14.92 6.92
C GLU A 35 4.76 -14.56 8.19
N GLY A 36 3.73 -13.71 8.08
CA GLY A 36 2.89 -13.33 9.19
C GLY A 36 2.11 -14.52 9.78
N VAL A 37 1.57 -15.38 8.91
CA VAL A 37 0.84 -16.60 9.28
C VAL A 37 1.78 -17.63 9.89
N GLU A 38 2.98 -17.78 9.34
CA GLU A 38 4.01 -18.68 9.87
C GLU A 38 4.42 -18.26 11.29
N LYS A 39 4.76 -16.99 11.49
CA LYS A 39 5.06 -16.42 12.83
C LYS A 39 3.91 -16.56 13.81
N TYR A 40 2.67 -16.41 13.34
CA TYR A 40 1.49 -16.61 14.18
C TYR A 40 1.36 -18.08 14.61
N SER A 41 1.52 -19.01 13.68
CA SER A 41 1.46 -20.45 13.92
C SER A 41 2.54 -20.92 14.89
N GLU A 42 3.77 -20.43 14.71
CA GLU A 42 4.90 -20.72 15.61
C GLU A 42 4.62 -20.24 17.04
N LYS A 43 4.15 -19.00 17.21
CA LYS A 43 3.77 -18.47 18.53
C LYS A 43 2.62 -19.27 19.15
N LEU A 44 1.68 -19.75 18.34
CA LEU A 44 0.53 -20.52 18.83
C LEU A 44 0.96 -21.91 19.29
N ALA A 45 1.87 -22.56 18.57
CA ALA A 45 2.47 -23.83 18.97
C ALA A 45 3.27 -23.68 20.27
N ALA A 46 4.11 -22.64 20.39
CA ALA A 46 4.83 -22.36 21.62
C ALA A 46 3.87 -22.13 22.81
N TYR A 47 2.72 -21.48 22.57
CA TYR A 47 1.69 -21.26 23.59
C TYR A 47 1.01 -22.57 24.01
N SER A 48 0.66 -23.46 23.07
CA SER A 48 0.07 -24.77 23.41
C SER A 48 1.02 -25.69 24.14
N ASP A 49 2.31 -25.62 23.80
CA ASP A 49 3.35 -26.47 24.40
C ASP A 49 3.84 -25.93 25.75
N GLY A 50 3.32 -24.78 26.22
CA GLY A 50 3.73 -24.15 27.46
C GLY A 50 5.16 -23.58 27.44
N THR A 51 5.78 -23.50 26.27
CA THR A 51 7.14 -22.98 26.05
C THR A 51 7.14 -21.52 25.60
N ALA A 52 5.95 -20.91 25.45
CA ALA A 52 5.81 -19.52 25.08
C ALA A 52 6.50 -18.61 26.10
N PRO A 53 7.29 -17.63 25.65
CA PRO A 53 7.93 -16.68 26.54
C PRO A 53 6.87 -15.84 27.25
N ALA A 54 6.92 -15.79 28.58
CA ALA A 54 6.13 -14.86 29.35
C ALA A 54 6.54 -13.43 28.99
N GLN A 55 5.57 -12.58 28.70
CA GLN A 55 5.83 -11.18 28.37
C GLN A 55 6.37 -10.47 29.61
N LYS A 56 7.22 -9.45 29.43
CA LYS A 56 7.74 -8.69 30.57
C LYS A 56 6.91 -7.43 30.74
N PHE A 57 6.31 -7.24 31.91
CA PHE A 57 5.66 -5.99 32.28
C PHE A 57 6.56 -5.23 33.25
N LEU A 58 6.98 -4.02 32.88
CA LEU A 58 7.91 -3.17 33.67
C LEU A 58 9.22 -3.88 34.09
N GLY A 59 9.71 -4.79 33.26
CA GLY A 59 10.96 -5.54 33.51
C GLY A 59 10.78 -6.81 34.37
N TYR A 60 9.60 -7.04 34.94
CA TYR A 60 9.27 -8.28 35.64
C TYR A 60 8.63 -9.28 34.66
N PRO A 61 9.02 -10.57 34.70
CA PRO A 61 8.35 -11.60 33.92
C PRO A 61 6.90 -11.72 34.41
N ASP A 62 5.96 -11.56 33.48
CA ASP A 62 4.55 -11.81 33.75
C ASP A 62 4.35 -13.29 34.07
N TRP A 63 3.28 -13.61 34.79
CA TRP A 63 3.09 -14.95 35.35
C TRP A 63 2.47 -15.93 34.35
N MET A 64 2.01 -15.42 33.20
CA MET A 64 1.40 -16.25 32.16
C MET A 64 1.77 -15.73 30.76
N PRO A 65 2.15 -16.61 29.82
CA PRO A 65 2.28 -16.23 28.42
C PRO A 65 0.93 -15.75 27.89
N GLU A 66 0.93 -14.72 27.04
CA GLU A 66 -0.29 -14.28 26.36
C GLU A 66 -0.56 -15.13 25.12
N LYS A 67 -1.84 -15.47 24.90
CA LYS A 67 -2.24 -16.16 23.67
C LYS A 67 -1.94 -15.25 22.46
N PRO A 68 -1.25 -15.74 21.43
CA PRO A 68 -0.93 -14.92 20.27
C PRO A 68 -2.20 -14.47 19.56
N SER A 69 -2.22 -13.20 19.18
CA SER A 69 -3.32 -12.58 18.46
C SER A 69 -3.07 -12.57 16.96
N LEU A 70 -4.16 -12.62 16.17
CA LEU A 70 -4.12 -12.45 14.71
C LEU A 70 -3.50 -11.11 14.30
N LEU A 71 -3.48 -10.13 15.20
CA LEU A 71 -2.82 -8.85 15.03
C LEU A 71 -1.34 -9.01 14.64
N THR A 72 -0.69 -10.12 15.02
CA THR A 72 0.68 -10.46 14.58
C THR A 72 0.81 -10.50 13.05
N VAL A 73 -0.18 -11.02 12.33
CA VAL A 73 -0.19 -11.08 10.86
C VAL A 73 -0.31 -9.66 10.29
N PHE A 74 -1.24 -8.87 10.81
CA PHE A 74 -1.44 -7.48 10.39
C PHE A 74 -0.23 -6.58 10.67
N LEU A 75 0.46 -6.79 11.80
CA LEU A 75 1.69 -6.06 12.12
C LEU A 75 2.83 -6.40 11.16
N ASN A 76 2.95 -7.65 10.72
CA ASN A 76 3.94 -8.01 9.70
C ASN A 76 3.64 -7.29 8.38
N LEU A 77 2.37 -7.31 7.94
CA LEU A 77 1.95 -6.59 6.74
C LEU A 77 2.20 -5.07 6.86
N SER A 78 1.85 -4.48 8.02
CA SER A 78 2.10 -3.08 8.32
C SER A 78 3.60 -2.75 8.28
N SER A 79 4.45 -3.60 8.84
CA SER A 79 5.91 -3.45 8.82
C SER A 79 6.47 -3.50 7.38
N MET A 80 5.92 -4.37 6.53
CA MET A 80 6.27 -4.44 5.11
C MET A 80 5.91 -3.14 4.38
N VAL A 81 4.69 -2.62 4.61
CA VAL A 81 4.25 -1.34 4.03
C VAL A 81 5.08 -0.17 4.57
N ALA A 82 5.42 -0.15 5.85
CA ALA A 82 6.27 0.88 6.42
C ALA A 82 7.68 0.89 5.80
N SER A 83 8.23 -0.29 5.50
CA SER A 83 9.58 -0.44 4.96
C SER A 83 9.67 -0.16 3.46
N TYR A 84 8.70 -0.64 2.67
CA TYR A 84 8.75 -0.59 1.20
C TYR A 84 7.71 0.35 0.56
N GLY A 85 6.68 0.74 1.31
CA GLY A 85 5.63 1.64 0.84
C GLY A 85 6.16 2.99 0.33
N PRO A 86 7.10 3.66 1.01
CA PRO A 86 7.67 4.92 0.51
C PRO A 86 8.37 4.77 -0.85
N LEU A 87 9.10 3.67 -1.06
CA LEU A 87 9.77 3.40 -2.33
C LEU A 87 8.76 3.20 -3.46
N LEU A 88 7.71 2.42 -3.21
CA LEU A 88 6.64 2.19 -4.17
C LEU A 88 5.86 3.48 -4.45
N ALA A 89 5.62 4.31 -3.43
CA ALA A 89 4.95 5.60 -3.56
C ALA A 89 5.76 6.58 -4.42
N ILE A 90 7.08 6.64 -4.24
CA ILE A 90 7.96 7.47 -5.07
C ILE A 90 7.99 6.96 -6.52
N ALA A 91 8.13 5.64 -6.71
CA ALA A 91 8.17 5.04 -8.05
C ALA A 91 6.88 5.31 -8.84
N THR A 92 5.72 5.14 -8.21
CA THR A 92 4.41 5.44 -8.82
C THR A 92 4.21 6.94 -9.04
N GLY A 93 4.52 7.78 -8.07
CA GLY A 93 4.43 9.23 -8.18
C GLY A 93 5.30 9.78 -9.32
N PHE A 94 6.52 9.28 -9.47
CA PHE A 94 7.41 9.67 -10.57
C PHE A 94 6.89 9.22 -11.93
N ASP A 95 6.35 8.00 -12.08
CA ASP A 95 5.76 7.55 -13.36
C ASP A 95 4.55 8.40 -13.75
N LEU A 96 3.69 8.77 -12.79
CA LEU A 96 2.54 9.66 -13.02
C LEU A 96 2.99 11.05 -13.50
N VAL A 97 3.87 11.72 -12.74
CA VAL A 97 4.39 13.06 -13.09
C VAL A 97 5.10 13.04 -14.45
N THR A 98 5.89 11.99 -14.71
CA THR A 98 6.61 11.83 -15.97
C THR A 98 5.63 11.71 -17.13
N ARG A 99 4.60 10.87 -17.02
CA ARG A 99 3.58 10.71 -18.08
C ARG A 99 2.79 11.99 -18.34
N GLU A 100 2.49 12.78 -17.33
CA GLU A 100 1.82 14.07 -17.50
C GLU A 100 2.70 15.07 -18.27
N ARG A 101 4.03 15.08 -18.01
CA ARG A 101 4.98 15.92 -18.75
C ARG A 101 5.15 15.49 -20.21
N TRP A 102 5.18 14.19 -20.49
CA TRP A 102 5.35 13.68 -21.86
C TRP A 102 4.05 13.73 -22.69
N SER A 103 2.88 13.58 -22.07
CA SER A 103 1.58 13.66 -22.76
C SER A 103 1.19 15.09 -23.15
N GLY A 104 1.93 16.11 -22.70
CA GLY A 104 1.75 17.50 -23.13
C GLY A 104 0.63 18.26 -22.42
N SER A 105 -0.16 17.61 -21.55
CA SER A 105 -1.26 18.22 -20.77
C SER A 105 -0.83 19.50 -20.04
N LEU A 106 0.34 19.47 -19.41
CA LEU A 106 0.87 20.61 -18.64
C LEU A 106 1.16 21.84 -19.51
N LYS A 107 1.56 21.65 -20.78
CA LYS A 107 1.78 22.75 -21.72
C LYS A 107 0.46 23.27 -22.24
N THR A 108 -0.52 22.41 -22.52
CA THR A 108 -1.85 22.79 -23.00
C THR A 108 -2.67 23.55 -21.96
N LEU A 109 -2.51 23.23 -20.67
CA LEU A 109 -3.11 23.95 -19.53
C LEU A 109 -2.48 25.33 -19.31
N LEU A 110 -1.15 25.46 -19.44
CA LEU A 110 -0.44 26.73 -19.29
C LEU A 110 -0.50 27.63 -20.53
N SER A 111 -0.85 27.09 -21.70
CA SER A 111 -0.89 27.84 -22.96
C SER A 111 -2.28 28.31 -23.39
N ARG A 112 -3.35 27.97 -22.65
CA ARG A 112 -4.71 28.45 -22.94
C ARG A 112 -5.07 29.60 -21.99
N PRO A 113 -5.09 30.87 -22.45
CA PRO A 113 -5.84 31.90 -21.73
C PRO A 113 -7.32 31.48 -21.73
N VAL A 114 -7.89 31.25 -20.55
CA VAL A 114 -9.32 30.95 -20.41
C VAL A 114 -10.10 32.21 -20.76
N PHE A 115 -10.88 32.16 -21.85
CA PHE A 115 -11.81 33.24 -22.20
C PHE A 115 -12.91 33.32 -21.12
N ARG A 116 -13.15 34.52 -20.59
CA ARG A 116 -14.15 34.78 -19.53
C ARG A 116 -15.59 34.40 -19.91
N ASP A 117 -15.86 34.25 -21.19
CA ASP A 117 -17.21 34.04 -21.71
C ASP A 117 -17.66 32.57 -21.63
N GLU A 118 -16.72 31.61 -21.59
CA GLU A 118 -17.04 30.18 -21.41
C GLU A 118 -17.43 29.84 -19.95
N VAL A 119 -17.14 30.71 -18.97
CA VAL A 119 -17.42 30.49 -17.54
C VAL A 119 -18.85 30.90 -17.16
N ILE A 120 -19.53 31.73 -17.96
CA ILE A 120 -20.87 32.26 -17.62
C ILE A 120 -21.99 31.39 -18.21
N THR A 121 -21.70 30.53 -19.19
CA THR A 121 -22.71 29.68 -19.87
C THR A 121 -22.45 28.17 -19.81
N GLY A 122 -21.47 27.72 -19.03
CA GLY A 122 -21.18 26.29 -18.79
C GLY A 122 -20.94 25.96 -17.34
#